data_AF-B8FGN7-F1
#
_entry.id   AF-B8FGN7-F1
#
_cell.length_a   1.000
_cell.length_b   1.000
_cell.length_c   1.000
_cell.angle_alpha   90.00
_cell.angle_beta   90.00
_cell.angle_gamma   90.00
#
_symmetry.space_group_name_H-M   'P 1'
#
loop_
_entity.id
_entity.type
_entity.pdbx_description
1 polymer ?
#
loop_
_entity_poly.entity_id
_entity_poly.type
_entity_poly.pdbx_seq_one_letter_code
_entity_poly.pdbx_strand_id
1 'polypeptide(L)'
;MAKTQVIQVMEERSPLSKKEQDRRRELEGLVMKNMAAFLEMGAALAEIQRDRLYRSTHRNFEAYVRDVFEIGKSYAHRQIAGYQVVENIRSAMAPDGKNVANWRQILPANEAQVRPLTLLDDPEEQVEAWKHAVKIGEDSKRGKVTARHVAQAVGLRRGVSIAAKIQKVRTCVDKVEICSKKFKEASELLLALVQEEIDSGFQTTSKEAIAAFSQSLSDLVEAA
;
A
#
# COMPACT_ATOMS: atom_id res chain seq x y z
N MET A 1 -39.47 -27.97 25.93
CA MET A 1 -38.70 -27.10 25.02
C MET A 1 -37.23 -27.46 25.16
N ALA A 2 -36.71 -28.30 24.26
CA ALA A 2 -35.34 -28.77 24.32
C ALA A 2 -34.41 -27.68 23.77
N LYS A 3 -33.42 -27.25 24.57
CA LYS A 3 -32.34 -26.37 24.13
C LYS A 3 -31.41 -27.18 23.23
N THR A 4 -31.45 -26.89 21.93
CA THR A 4 -30.45 -27.37 20.97
C THR A 4 -29.10 -26.77 21.36
N GLN A 5 -28.24 -27.61 21.93
CA GLN A 5 -26.86 -27.27 22.22
C GLN A 5 -26.07 -27.38 20.91
N VAL A 6 -25.66 -26.24 20.37
CA VAL A 6 -24.80 -26.17 19.18
C VAL A 6 -23.44 -26.74 19.58
N ILE A 7 -23.14 -27.96 19.12
CA ILE A 7 -21.85 -28.60 19.29
C ILE A 7 -20.85 -27.86 18.40
N GLN A 8 -19.97 -27.06 19.00
CA GLN A 8 -18.75 -26.61 18.33
C GLN A 8 -17.84 -27.82 18.15
N VAL A 9 -17.80 -28.37 16.94
CA VAL A 9 -16.78 -29.34 16.54
C VAL A 9 -15.44 -28.60 16.51
N MET A 10 -14.69 -28.69 17.61
CA MET A 10 -13.27 -28.32 17.63
C MET A 10 -12.52 -29.43 16.89
N GLU A 11 -12.00 -29.14 15.70
CA GLU A 11 -11.06 -30.04 15.01
C GLU A 11 -9.88 -30.34 15.93
N GLU A 12 -9.77 -31.59 16.39
CA GLU A 12 -8.63 -32.07 17.18
C GLU A 12 -7.36 -31.98 16.34
N ARG A 13 -6.38 -31.22 16.83
CA ARG A 13 -5.06 -31.12 16.22
C ARG A 13 -4.31 -32.44 16.45
N SER A 14 -4.27 -33.30 15.44
CA SER A 14 -3.48 -34.54 15.52
C SER A 14 -1.96 -34.24 15.45
N PRO A 15 -1.13 -34.91 16.25
CA PRO A 15 0.31 -34.70 16.25
C PRO A 15 0.95 -35.25 14.96
N LEU A 16 1.87 -34.47 14.37
CA LEU A 16 2.64 -34.90 13.20
C LEU A 16 3.71 -35.93 13.59
N SER A 17 3.89 -36.96 12.77
CA SER A 17 5.05 -37.86 12.84
C SER A 17 6.36 -37.11 12.55
N LYS A 18 7.50 -37.69 12.95
CA LYS A 18 8.83 -37.09 12.71
C LYS A 18 9.05 -36.78 11.22
N LYS A 19 8.67 -37.70 10.34
CA LYS A 19 8.77 -37.55 8.87
C LYS A 19 7.91 -36.39 8.35
N GLU A 20 6.70 -36.22 8.86
CA GLU A 20 5.82 -35.11 8.49
C GLU A 20 6.35 -33.78 9.02
N GLN A 21 6.94 -33.75 10.22
CA GLN A 21 7.59 -32.55 10.75
C GLN A 21 8.82 -32.16 9.92
N ASP A 22 9.65 -33.12 9.52
CA ASP A 22 10.80 -32.91 8.63
C ASP A 22 10.35 -32.36 7.27
N ARG A 23 9.35 -32.99 6.65
CA ARG A 23 8.78 -32.53 5.36
C ARG A 23 8.17 -31.13 5.47
N ARG A 24 7.48 -30.82 6.57
CA ARG A 24 6.95 -29.47 6.81
C ARG A 24 8.07 -28.44 6.86
N ARG A 25 9.16 -28.71 7.59
CA ARG A 25 10.32 -27.81 7.67
C ARG A 25 10.93 -27.52 6.30
N GLU A 26 11.08 -28.57 5.47
CA GLU A 26 11.59 -28.42 4.11
C GLU A 26 10.69 -27.53 3.24
N LEU A 27 9.38 -27.79 3.27
CA LEU A 27 8.39 -27.00 2.51
C LEU A 27 8.32 -25.54 2.99
N GLU A 28 8.36 -25.32 4.30
CA GLU A 28 8.42 -23.96 4.88
C GLU A 28 9.71 -23.23 4.44
N GLY A 29 10.84 -23.95 4.34
CA GLY A 29 12.10 -23.42 3.82
C GLY A 29 12.00 -23.00 2.34
N LEU A 30 11.32 -23.79 1.50
CA LEU A 30 11.07 -23.42 0.10
C LEU A 30 10.21 -22.16 -0.02
N VAL A 31 9.17 -22.04 0.81
CA VAL A 31 8.33 -20.84 0.86
C VAL A 31 9.15 -19.62 1.27
N MET A 32 10.08 -19.76 2.22
CA MET A 32 10.98 -18.66 2.61
C MET A 32 11.90 -18.23 1.48
N LYS A 33 12.48 -19.20 0.76
CA LYS A 33 13.37 -18.93 -0.38
C LYS A 33 12.66 -18.12 -1.47
N ASN A 34 11.39 -18.40 -1.74
CA ASN A 34 10.61 -17.66 -2.72
C ASN A 34 10.40 -16.19 -2.32
N MET A 35 10.28 -15.89 -1.02
CA MET A 35 10.19 -14.50 -0.55
C MET A 35 11.52 -13.77 -0.66
N ALA A 36 12.63 -14.42 -0.30
CA ALA A 36 13.96 -13.87 -0.53
C ALA A 36 14.18 -13.58 -2.02
N ALA A 37 13.80 -14.50 -2.91
CA ALA A 37 13.89 -14.32 -4.35
C ALA A 37 13.06 -13.13 -4.87
N PHE A 38 11.88 -12.87 -4.30
CA PHE A 38 11.09 -11.66 -4.61
C PHE A 38 11.87 -10.38 -4.28
N LEU A 39 12.46 -10.30 -3.08
CA LEU A 39 13.24 -9.13 -2.65
C LEU A 39 14.53 -8.97 -3.45
N GLU A 40 15.26 -10.05 -3.70
CA GLU A 40 16.47 -10.07 -4.53
C GLU A 40 16.18 -9.60 -5.95
N MET A 41 15.09 -10.08 -6.55
CA MET A 41 14.64 -9.64 -7.88
C MET A 41 14.31 -8.14 -7.88
N GLY A 42 13.53 -7.67 -6.90
CA GLY A 42 13.18 -6.25 -6.79
C GLY A 42 14.42 -5.35 -6.63
N ALA A 43 15.38 -5.77 -5.80
CA ALA A 43 16.64 -5.07 -5.60
C ALA A 43 17.49 -5.01 -6.89
N ALA A 44 17.65 -6.15 -7.58
CA ALA A 44 18.41 -6.22 -8.83
C ALA A 44 17.78 -5.36 -9.93
N LEU A 45 16.45 -5.42 -10.09
CA LEU A 45 15.73 -4.58 -11.05
C LEU A 45 15.88 -3.09 -10.72
N ALA A 46 15.83 -2.72 -9.42
CA ALA A 46 16.02 -1.35 -8.98
C ALA A 46 17.43 -0.82 -9.28
N GLU A 47 18.46 -1.63 -9.04
CA GLU A 47 19.86 -1.29 -9.35
C GLU A 47 20.08 -1.11 -10.85
N ILE A 48 19.62 -2.07 -11.68
CA ILE A 48 19.68 -1.98 -13.14
C ILE A 48 19.02 -0.68 -13.63
N GLN A 49 17.86 -0.34 -13.08
CA GLN A 49 17.12 0.86 -13.46
C GLN A 49 17.85 2.14 -13.04
N ARG A 50 18.23 2.24 -11.75
CA ARG A 50 18.90 3.40 -11.14
C ARG A 50 20.21 3.74 -11.85
N ASP A 51 21.05 2.73 -12.07
CA ASP A 51 22.39 2.92 -12.63
C ASP A 51 22.37 2.86 -14.18
N ARG A 52 21.17 2.72 -14.76
CA ARG A 52 20.89 2.66 -16.21
C ARG A 52 21.76 1.61 -16.91
N LEU A 53 21.92 0.44 -16.30
CA LEU A 53 22.79 -0.65 -16.80
C LEU A 53 22.30 -1.26 -18.13
N TYR A 54 21.09 -0.90 -18.57
CA TYR A 54 20.52 -1.27 -19.87
C TYR A 54 20.98 -0.38 -21.04
N ARG A 55 21.61 0.77 -20.78
CA ARG A 55 21.85 1.84 -21.79
C ARG A 55 22.73 1.46 -22.97
N SER A 56 23.51 0.38 -22.88
CA SER A 56 24.35 -0.13 -23.97
C SER A 56 23.56 -0.88 -25.04
N THR A 57 22.37 -1.39 -24.71
CA THR A 57 21.58 -2.28 -25.59
C THR A 57 20.17 -1.76 -25.84
N HIS A 58 19.57 -1.05 -24.88
CA HIS A 58 18.18 -0.61 -24.95
C HIS A 58 18.05 0.88 -24.61
N ARG A 59 17.09 1.53 -25.28
CA ARG A 59 16.81 2.96 -25.08
C ARG A 59 16.21 3.28 -23.71
N ASN A 60 15.42 2.36 -23.16
CA ASN A 60 14.77 2.51 -21.86
C ASN A 60 14.72 1.17 -21.11
N PHE A 61 14.44 1.26 -19.82
CA PHE A 61 14.38 0.12 -18.92
C PHE A 61 13.25 -0.85 -19.31
N GLU A 62 12.10 -0.32 -19.73
CA GLU A 62 10.93 -1.13 -20.07
C GLU A 62 11.16 -2.05 -21.27
N ALA A 63 11.90 -1.58 -22.28
CA ALA A 63 12.30 -2.40 -23.41
C ALA A 63 13.29 -3.49 -22.96
N TYR A 64 14.28 -3.13 -22.14
CA TYR A 64 15.26 -4.07 -21.60
C TYR A 64 14.62 -5.22 -20.84
N VAL A 65 13.73 -4.93 -19.87
CA VAL A 65 13.11 -6.00 -19.08
C VAL A 65 12.17 -6.88 -19.88
N ARG A 66 11.52 -6.32 -20.91
CA ARG A 66 10.68 -7.09 -21.83
C ARG A 66 11.53 -8.03 -22.68
N ASP A 67 12.61 -7.53 -23.26
CA ASP A 67 13.37 -8.26 -24.27
C ASP A 67 14.38 -9.26 -23.63
N VAL A 68 14.89 -8.97 -22.42
CA VAL A 68 15.89 -9.81 -21.73
C VAL A 68 15.27 -10.77 -20.72
N PHE A 69 14.24 -10.35 -19.98
CA PHE A 69 13.62 -11.17 -18.92
C PHE A 69 12.22 -11.66 -19.28
N GLU A 70 11.69 -11.28 -20.44
CA GLU A 70 10.34 -11.64 -20.90
C GLU A 70 9.24 -11.22 -19.90
N ILE A 71 9.47 -10.15 -19.13
CA ILE A 71 8.50 -9.61 -18.17
C ILE A 71 7.92 -8.28 -18.62
N GLY A 72 6.64 -8.07 -18.31
CA GLY A 72 5.97 -6.80 -18.58
C GLY A 72 6.45 -5.68 -17.66
N LYS A 73 6.46 -4.43 -18.18
CA LYS A 73 6.82 -3.22 -17.41
C LYS A 73 6.13 -3.13 -16.05
N SER A 74 4.83 -3.42 -16.01
CA SER A 74 4.02 -3.31 -14.79
C SER A 74 4.44 -4.31 -13.72
N TYR A 75 4.92 -5.49 -14.11
CA TYR A 75 5.46 -6.46 -13.18
C TYR A 75 6.81 -5.98 -12.65
N ALA A 76 7.73 -5.59 -13.53
CA ALA A 76 9.06 -5.07 -13.13
C ALA A 76 8.96 -3.90 -12.14
N HIS A 77 8.16 -2.89 -12.47
CA HIS A 77 7.94 -1.73 -11.58
C HIS A 77 7.28 -2.12 -10.25
N ARG A 78 6.41 -3.14 -10.23
CA ARG A 78 5.80 -3.64 -8.99
C ARG A 78 6.82 -4.33 -8.08
N GLN A 79 7.73 -5.11 -8.66
CA GLN A 79 8.81 -5.75 -7.91
C GLN A 79 9.74 -4.70 -7.27
N ILE A 80 10.10 -3.65 -8.03
CA ILE A 80 10.92 -2.53 -7.54
C ILE A 80 10.20 -1.80 -6.41
N ALA A 81 8.95 -1.39 -6.62
CA ALA A 81 8.16 -0.67 -5.61
C ALA A 81 7.98 -1.51 -4.33
N GLY A 82 7.71 -2.81 -4.48
CA GLY A 82 7.57 -3.71 -3.35
C GLY A 82 8.87 -3.86 -2.55
N TYR A 83 10.01 -3.99 -3.23
CA TYR A 83 11.33 -3.99 -2.58
C TYR A 83 11.58 -2.69 -1.80
N GLN A 84 11.30 -1.53 -2.39
CA GLN A 84 11.48 -0.23 -1.74
C GLN A 84 10.64 -0.07 -0.47
N VAL A 85 9.37 -0.50 -0.50
CA VAL A 85 8.50 -0.48 0.69
C VAL A 85 9.08 -1.36 1.81
N VAL A 86 9.53 -2.57 1.47
CA VAL A 86 10.11 -3.48 2.47
C VAL A 86 11.39 -2.89 3.05
N GLU A 87 12.19 -2.21 2.21
CA GLU A 87 13.39 -1.51 2.66
C GLU A 87 13.06 -0.37 3.62
N ASN A 88 12.08 0.47 3.30
CA ASN A 88 11.63 1.56 4.18
C ASN A 88 11.20 1.03 5.56
N ILE A 89 10.42 -0.06 5.58
CA ILE A 89 9.99 -0.71 6.83
C ILE A 89 11.19 -1.30 7.57
N ARG A 90 12.11 -1.96 6.85
CA ARG A 90 13.31 -2.56 7.44
C ARG A 90 14.20 -1.51 8.09
N SER A 91 14.51 -0.42 7.39
CA SER A 91 15.34 0.66 7.93
C SER A 91 14.72 1.30 9.17
N ALA A 92 13.39 1.45 9.20
CA ALA A 92 12.70 2.06 10.33
C ALA A 92 12.50 1.14 11.55
N MET A 93 12.25 -0.16 11.33
CA MET A 93 11.84 -1.10 12.39
C MET A 93 12.93 -2.08 12.82
N ALA A 94 13.98 -2.25 12.03
CA ALA A 94 15.10 -3.14 12.33
C ALA A 94 16.47 -2.55 11.87
N PRO A 95 16.85 -1.34 12.32
CA PRO A 95 18.03 -0.64 11.84
C PRO A 95 19.35 -1.40 12.05
N ASP A 96 19.45 -2.20 13.12
CA ASP A 96 20.68 -2.95 13.44
C ASP A 96 20.76 -4.34 12.79
N GLY A 97 19.72 -4.77 12.05
CA GLY A 97 19.63 -6.11 11.44
C GLY A 97 19.56 -7.29 12.43
N LYS A 98 19.60 -7.04 13.74
CA LYS A 98 19.72 -8.07 14.80
C LYS A 98 18.39 -8.69 15.24
N ASN A 99 17.24 -8.17 14.80
CA ASN A 99 15.92 -8.68 15.20
C ASN A 99 15.43 -9.86 14.32
N VAL A 100 16.34 -10.80 14.03
CA VAL A 100 16.12 -11.92 13.09
C VAL A 100 15.19 -13.01 13.61
N ALA A 101 14.99 -13.12 14.93
CA ALA A 101 14.13 -14.15 15.52
C ALA A 101 12.64 -13.93 15.17
N ASN A 102 12.19 -12.67 15.07
CA ASN A 102 10.80 -12.30 14.81
C ASN A 102 10.61 -11.54 13.49
N TRP A 103 11.54 -11.66 12.54
CA TRP A 103 11.52 -10.90 11.28
C TRP A 103 10.19 -11.02 10.50
N ARG A 104 9.49 -12.17 10.63
CA ARG A 104 8.18 -12.45 10.00
C ARG A 104 7.00 -11.67 10.60
N GLN A 105 7.13 -11.18 11.82
CA GLN A 105 6.17 -10.27 12.44
C GLN A 105 6.52 -8.82 12.17
N ILE A 106 7.80 -8.53 11.94
CA ILE A 106 8.35 -7.18 11.78
C ILE A 106 8.30 -6.72 10.32
N LEU A 107 8.45 -7.62 9.36
CA LEU A 107 8.43 -7.31 7.92
C LEU A 107 7.30 -8.03 7.19
N PRO A 108 6.80 -7.46 6.08
CA PRO A 108 5.90 -8.16 5.18
C PRO A 108 6.49 -9.50 4.74
N ALA A 109 5.68 -10.54 4.79
CA ALA A 109 6.07 -11.93 4.51
C ALA A 109 5.84 -12.35 3.04
N ASN A 110 5.10 -11.56 2.26
CA ASN A 110 4.83 -11.81 0.84
C ASN A 110 4.45 -10.53 0.08
N GLU A 111 4.55 -10.58 -1.25
CA GLU A 111 4.17 -9.48 -2.16
C GLU A 111 2.73 -8.98 -1.91
N ALA A 112 1.79 -9.89 -1.60
CA ALA A 112 0.39 -9.52 -1.40
C ALA A 112 0.18 -8.61 -0.18
N GLN A 113 1.00 -8.75 0.87
CA GLN A 113 1.01 -7.83 2.01
C GLN A 113 1.68 -6.49 1.68
N VAL A 114 2.69 -6.49 0.80
CA VAL A 114 3.42 -5.27 0.41
C VAL A 114 2.61 -4.41 -0.55
N ARG A 115 1.90 -5.04 -1.49
CA ARG A 115 1.22 -4.38 -2.60
C ARG A 115 0.26 -3.24 -2.19
N PRO A 116 -0.52 -3.32 -1.09
CA PRO A 116 -1.35 -2.18 -0.68
C PRO A 116 -0.52 -1.00 -0.16
N LEU A 117 0.65 -1.24 0.44
CA LEU A 117 1.50 -0.19 1.00
C LEU A 117 2.16 0.66 -0.09
N THR A 118 2.34 0.12 -1.30
CA THR A 118 2.88 0.89 -2.44
C THR A 118 1.93 2.01 -2.90
N LEU A 119 0.71 2.09 -2.35
CA LEU A 119 -0.25 3.19 -2.60
C LEU A 119 0.00 4.42 -1.73
N LEU A 120 0.91 4.33 -0.76
CA LEU A 120 1.33 5.44 0.09
C LEU A 120 2.66 5.96 -0.45
N ASP A 121 2.69 7.25 -0.82
CA ASP A 121 3.90 7.86 -1.39
C ASP A 121 4.95 8.19 -0.31
N ASP A 122 4.51 8.43 0.93
CA ASP A 122 5.37 8.75 2.06
C ASP A 122 5.90 7.48 2.77
N PRO A 123 7.23 7.27 2.83
CA PRO A 123 7.83 6.17 3.59
C PRO A 123 7.38 6.09 5.05
N GLU A 124 7.16 7.22 5.72
CA GLU A 124 6.71 7.21 7.12
C GLU A 124 5.28 6.67 7.23
N GLU A 125 4.39 7.06 6.30
CA GLU A 125 3.04 6.52 6.24
C GLU A 125 3.04 5.01 5.94
N GLN A 126 3.96 4.52 5.11
CA GLN A 126 4.13 3.08 4.85
C GLN A 126 4.50 2.31 6.12
N VAL A 127 5.49 2.81 6.88
CA VAL A 127 5.92 2.21 8.15
C VAL A 127 4.78 2.19 9.16
N GLU A 128 4.08 3.32 9.29
CA GLU A 128 2.98 3.48 10.24
C GLU A 128 1.74 2.67 9.83
N ALA A 129 1.46 2.51 8.53
CA ALA A 129 0.43 1.61 8.02
C ALA A 129 0.76 0.15 8.34
N TRP A 130 2.02 -0.23 8.17
CA TRP A 130 2.48 -1.57 8.52
C TRP A 130 2.36 -1.86 10.02
N LYS A 131 2.83 -0.96 10.90
CA LYS A 131 2.65 -1.09 12.36
C LYS A 131 1.18 -1.24 12.76
N HIS A 132 0.29 -0.49 12.12
CA HIS A 132 -1.15 -0.63 12.38
C HIS A 132 -1.69 -1.98 11.89
N ALA A 133 -1.27 -2.45 10.71
CA ALA A 133 -1.64 -3.76 10.20
C ALA A 133 -1.15 -4.91 11.10
N VAL A 134 0.02 -4.76 11.73
CA VAL A 134 0.54 -5.68 12.74
C VAL A 134 -0.41 -5.78 13.93
N LYS A 135 -0.81 -4.65 14.52
CA LYS A 135 -1.77 -4.61 15.64
C LYS A 135 -3.11 -5.27 15.28
N ILE A 136 -3.68 -4.94 14.12
CA ILE A 136 -4.93 -5.57 13.65
C ILE A 136 -4.77 -7.10 13.49
N GLY A 137 -3.59 -7.54 13.02
CA GLY A 137 -3.26 -8.95 12.89
C GLY A 137 -3.13 -9.68 14.22
N GLU A 138 -2.49 -9.05 15.21
CA GLU A 138 -2.34 -9.55 16.58
C GLU A 138 -3.70 -9.71 17.28
N ASP A 139 -4.59 -8.71 17.14
CA ASP A 139 -5.93 -8.72 17.71
C ASP A 139 -6.88 -9.70 17.00
N SER A 140 -6.49 -10.22 15.83
CA SER A 140 -7.31 -11.16 15.08
C SER A 140 -7.28 -12.57 15.69
N LYS A 141 -8.38 -13.34 15.53
CA LYS A 141 -8.47 -14.74 15.97
C LYS A 141 -7.35 -15.66 15.47
N ARG A 142 -6.63 -15.26 14.41
CA ARG A 142 -5.54 -16.02 13.79
C ARG A 142 -4.14 -15.54 14.24
N GLY A 143 -4.03 -14.38 14.91
CA GLY A 143 -2.77 -13.81 15.37
C GLY A 143 -1.75 -13.54 14.26
N LYS A 144 -2.22 -13.30 13.03
CA LYS A 144 -1.36 -13.15 11.83
C LYS A 144 -1.79 -11.97 10.98
N VAL A 145 -0.81 -11.23 10.49
CA VAL A 145 -1.03 -10.14 9.52
C VAL A 145 -1.42 -10.73 8.17
N THR A 146 -2.49 -10.23 7.57
CA THR A 146 -2.96 -10.63 6.24
C THR A 146 -2.96 -9.44 5.30
N ALA A 147 -2.94 -9.68 3.99
CA ALA A 147 -3.05 -8.62 2.99
C ALA A 147 -4.29 -7.74 3.20
N ARG A 148 -5.39 -8.31 3.73
CA ARG A 148 -6.61 -7.58 4.09
C ARG A 148 -6.38 -6.59 5.23
N HIS A 149 -5.67 -6.99 6.29
CA HIS A 149 -5.33 -6.09 7.40
C HIS A 149 -4.47 -4.93 6.92
N VAL A 150 -3.52 -5.19 6.01
CA VAL A 150 -2.68 -4.14 5.42
C VAL A 150 -3.51 -3.20 4.56
N ALA A 151 -4.36 -3.73 3.68
CA ALA A 151 -5.26 -2.92 2.85
C ALA A 151 -6.19 -2.05 3.71
N GLN A 152 -6.71 -2.58 4.82
CA GLN A 152 -7.51 -1.82 5.78
C GLN A 152 -6.71 -0.67 6.41
N ALA A 153 -5.49 -0.94 6.89
CA ALA A 153 -4.63 0.07 7.50
C ALA A 153 -4.27 1.19 6.51
N VAL A 154 -3.96 0.84 5.26
CA VAL A 154 -3.70 1.80 4.17
C VAL A 154 -4.95 2.62 3.85
N GLY A 155 -6.12 1.98 3.74
CA GLY A 155 -7.37 2.66 3.45
C GLY A 155 -7.71 3.73 4.49
N LEU A 156 -7.52 3.41 5.78
CA LEU A 156 -7.71 4.38 6.87
C LEU A 156 -6.78 5.59 6.73
N ARG A 157 -5.48 5.37 6.44
CA ARG A 157 -4.53 6.48 6.27
C ARG A 157 -4.84 7.35 5.07
N ARG A 158 -5.20 6.74 3.94
CA ARG A 158 -5.62 7.48 2.75
C ARG A 158 -6.85 8.34 3.03
N GLY A 159 -7.84 7.81 3.74
CA GLY A 159 -9.03 8.57 4.17
C GLY A 159 -8.67 9.76 5.08
N VAL A 160 -7.80 9.55 6.08
CA VAL A 160 -7.32 10.63 6.96
C VAL A 160 -6.55 11.71 6.18
N SER A 161 -5.69 11.31 5.24
CA SER A 161 -4.93 12.23 4.38
C SER A 161 -5.86 13.07 3.49
N ILE A 162 -6.92 12.48 2.94
CA ILE A 162 -7.95 13.19 2.17
C ILE A 162 -8.70 14.20 3.06
N ALA A 163 -9.16 13.77 4.24
CA ALA A 163 -9.86 14.66 5.17
C ALA A 163 -8.99 15.85 5.63
N ALA A 164 -7.70 15.61 5.90
CA ALA A 164 -6.75 16.66 6.23
C ALA A 164 -6.54 17.65 5.07
N LYS A 165 -6.45 17.15 3.83
CA LYS A 165 -6.35 18.01 2.63
C LYS A 165 -7.61 18.87 2.44
N ILE A 166 -8.80 18.31 2.62
CA ILE A 166 -10.08 19.05 2.58
C ILE A 166 -10.12 20.12 3.67
N GLN A 167 -9.72 19.81 4.90
CA GLN A 167 -9.70 20.76 6.00
C GLN A 167 -8.73 21.93 5.74
N LYS A 168 -7.59 21.66 5.10
CA LYS A 168 -6.65 22.70 4.66
C LYS A 168 -7.29 23.65 3.65
N VAL A 169 -8.03 23.13 2.66
CA VAL A 169 -8.77 23.96 1.70
C VAL A 169 -9.81 24.84 2.42
N ARG A 170 -10.60 24.27 3.35
CA ARG A 170 -11.56 25.04 4.17
C ARG A 170 -10.88 26.19 4.91
N THR A 171 -9.76 25.89 5.56
CA THR A 171 -9.00 26.87 6.35
C THR A 171 -8.42 27.99 5.46
N CYS A 172 -8.02 27.67 4.22
CA CYS A 172 -7.60 28.68 3.25
C CYS A 172 -8.76 29.62 2.89
N VAL A 173 -9.93 29.07 2.56
CA VAL A 173 -11.13 29.85 2.21
C VAL A 173 -11.60 30.72 3.38
N ASP A 174 -11.52 30.22 4.62
CA ASP A 174 -11.93 30.96 5.81
C ASP A 174 -11.01 32.11 6.20
N LYS A 175 -9.72 32.01 5.86
CA LYS A 175 -8.72 33.06 6.11
C LYS A 175 -8.76 34.21 5.11
N VAL A 176 -9.49 34.08 4.00
CA VAL A 176 -9.62 35.17 3.02
C VAL A 176 -10.55 36.25 3.58
N GLU A 177 -10.02 37.45 3.83
CA GLU A 177 -10.76 38.60 4.39
C GLU A 177 -11.96 39.02 3.52
N ILE A 178 -11.87 38.83 2.20
CA ILE A 178 -12.91 39.21 1.23
C ILE A 178 -13.48 37.94 0.59
N CYS A 179 -14.30 37.19 1.34
CA CYS A 179 -14.98 36.00 0.83
C CYS A 179 -16.48 36.09 1.12
N SER A 180 -17.29 36.22 0.07
CA SER A 180 -18.75 36.34 0.22
C SER A 180 -19.36 35.06 0.79
N LYS A 181 -20.46 35.19 1.56
CA LYS A 181 -21.19 34.04 2.12
C LYS A 181 -21.58 33.02 1.04
N LYS A 182 -22.07 33.50 -0.11
CA LYS A 182 -22.47 32.65 -1.25
C LYS A 182 -21.30 31.86 -1.82
N PHE A 183 -20.11 32.47 -1.87
CA PHE A 183 -18.90 31.79 -2.35
C PHE A 183 -18.45 30.70 -1.38
N LYS A 184 -18.53 30.95 -0.06
CA LYS A 184 -18.27 29.91 0.96
C LYS A 184 -19.21 28.72 0.80
N GLU A 185 -20.51 28.96 0.72
CA GLU A 185 -21.52 27.93 0.49
C GLU A 185 -21.25 27.13 -0.79
N ALA A 186 -20.93 27.80 -1.90
CA ALA A 186 -20.58 27.13 -3.16
C ALA A 186 -19.30 26.29 -3.04
N SER A 187 -18.30 26.78 -2.28
CA SER A 187 -17.06 26.04 -2.04
C SER A 187 -17.29 24.78 -1.20
N GLU A 188 -18.19 24.83 -0.21
CA GLU A 188 -18.56 23.68 0.60
C GLU A 188 -19.27 22.61 -0.22
N LEU A 189 -20.20 23.04 -1.10
CA LEU A 189 -20.87 22.14 -2.04
C LEU A 189 -19.88 21.48 -2.99
N LEU A 190 -18.92 22.24 -3.54
CA LEU A 190 -17.89 21.69 -4.42
C LEU A 190 -17.01 20.67 -3.69
N LEU A 191 -16.60 20.96 -2.45
CA LEU A 191 -15.83 20.01 -1.63
C LEU A 191 -16.62 18.73 -1.33
N ALA A 192 -17.92 18.82 -1.08
CA ALA A 192 -18.78 17.66 -0.87
C ALA A 192 -18.86 16.78 -2.12
N LEU A 193 -19.06 17.39 -3.30
CA LEU A 193 -19.09 16.67 -4.58
C LEU A 193 -17.75 15.97 -4.88
N VAL A 194 -16.63 16.64 -4.63
CA VAL A 194 -15.30 16.04 -4.80
C VAL A 194 -15.10 14.86 -3.84
N GLN A 195 -15.61 14.95 -2.61
CA GLN A 195 -15.54 13.85 -1.65
C GLN A 195 -16.40 12.65 -2.10
N GLU A 196 -17.60 12.87 -2.62
CA GLU A 196 -18.45 11.80 -3.17
C GLU A 196 -17.77 11.08 -4.36
N GLU A 197 -17.12 11.82 -5.25
CA GLU A 197 -16.35 11.24 -6.35
C GLU A 197 -15.12 10.46 -5.85
N ILE A 198 -14.46 10.93 -4.80
CA ILE A 198 -13.36 10.17 -4.17
C ILE A 198 -13.88 8.83 -3.61
N ASP A 199 -15.02 8.85 -2.93
CA ASP A 199 -15.62 7.66 -2.33
C ASP A 199 -16.18 6.68 -3.37
N SER A 200 -16.67 7.20 -4.50
CA SER A 200 -17.10 6.39 -5.65
C SER A 200 -15.92 5.83 -6.46
N GLY A 201 -14.73 6.39 -6.30
CA GLY A 201 -13.54 6.06 -7.09
C GLY A 201 -13.53 6.71 -8.47
N PHE A 202 -14.10 7.92 -8.60
CA PHE A 202 -14.16 8.74 -9.82
C PHE A 202 -14.95 8.08 -10.95
N GLN A 203 -16.10 7.48 -10.63
CA GLN A 203 -16.93 6.76 -11.60
C GLN A 203 -17.73 7.70 -12.51
N THR A 204 -18.13 8.86 -12.00
CA THR A 204 -18.98 9.82 -12.72
C THR A 204 -18.18 11.01 -13.23
N THR A 205 -17.24 11.52 -12.44
CA THR A 205 -16.35 12.62 -12.84
C THR A 205 -14.89 12.23 -12.67
N SER A 206 -14.12 12.25 -13.75
CA SER A 206 -12.70 11.91 -13.71
C SER A 206 -11.87 12.98 -12.98
N LYS A 207 -10.72 12.57 -12.44
CA LYS A 207 -9.77 13.48 -11.80
C LYS A 207 -9.30 14.57 -12.77
N GLU A 208 -9.08 14.18 -14.02
CA GLU A 208 -8.62 15.05 -15.10
C GLU A 208 -9.65 16.12 -15.43
N ALA A 209 -10.94 15.76 -15.44
CA ALA A 209 -12.03 16.72 -15.66
C ALA A 209 -12.14 17.74 -14.51
N ILE A 210 -12.06 17.29 -13.25
CA ILE A 210 -12.08 18.17 -12.08
C ILE A 210 -10.88 19.12 -12.12
N ALA A 211 -9.69 18.61 -12.42
CA ALA A 211 -8.47 19.42 -12.53
C ALA A 211 -8.56 20.46 -13.65
N ALA A 212 -9.06 20.08 -14.83
CA ALA A 212 -9.24 20.99 -15.96
C ALA A 212 -10.26 22.10 -15.64
N PHE A 213 -11.34 21.77 -14.94
CA PHE A 213 -12.32 22.76 -14.49
C PHE A 213 -11.72 23.74 -13.48
N SER A 214 -11.00 23.24 -12.46
CA SER A 214 -10.32 24.10 -11.48
C SER A 214 -9.29 25.02 -12.13
N GLN A 215 -8.51 24.51 -13.09
CA GLN A 215 -7.54 25.32 -13.83
C GLN A 215 -8.24 26.41 -14.65
N SER A 216 -9.33 26.07 -15.36
CA SER A 216 -10.09 27.04 -16.15
C SER A 216 -10.67 28.19 -15.29
N LEU A 217 -11.11 27.87 -14.07
CA LEU A 217 -11.55 28.90 -13.12
C LEU A 217 -10.38 29.79 -12.66
N SER A 218 -9.20 29.21 -12.44
CA SER A 218 -8.00 29.97 -12.09
C SER A 218 -7.62 30.93 -13.22
N ASP A 219 -7.55 30.43 -14.46
CA ASP A 219 -7.18 31.21 -15.64
C ASP A 219 -8.17 32.37 -15.88
N LEU A 220 -9.47 32.15 -15.65
CA LEU A 220 -10.50 33.18 -15.75
C LEU A 220 -10.30 34.30 -14.73
N VAL A 221 -9.90 33.96 -13.49
CA VAL A 221 -9.65 34.94 -12.43
C VAL A 221 -8.35 35.70 -12.70
N GLU A 222 -7.30 35.05 -13.23
CA GLU A 222 -6.05 35.71 -13.58
C GLU A 222 -6.17 36.67 -14.77
N ALA A 223 -7.13 36.41 -15.68
CA ALA A 223 -7.40 37.25 -16.84
C ALA A 223 -8.30 38.47 -16.55
N ALA A 224 -8.92 38.54 -15.36
CA ALA A 224 -9.87 39.58 -14.95
C ALA A 224 -9.18 40.72 -14.18
#